data_AF-C4Z696-F1
#
_entry.id   AF-C4Z696-F1
#
_cell.length_a   1.000
_cell.length_b   1.000
_cell.length_c   1.000
_cell.angle_alpha   90.00
_cell.angle_beta   90.00
_cell.angle_gamma   90.00
#
_symmetry.space_group_name_H-M   'P 1'
#
loop_
_entity.id
_entity.type
_entity.pdbx_description
1 polymer ?
#
loop_
_entity_poly.entity_id
_entity_poly.type
_entity_poly.pdbx_seq_one_letter_code
_entity_poly.pdbx_strand_id
1 'polypeptide(L)'
;MAKKSFSAGTTKSGVLNNDGGEKLREIQAKAQYNFKYIPKEKIIPNPKNEQYSQDGIEALKESILVNGLRHNLSVLYDAETDLYRLISGERRYHAICQMTDKEYRDNFPAGIPCKVEKSDVNAIDEEIMLISANHDVRESSMEVKRWEVSRLLELYEAKKLKGEIKNIHAEIANQLNISERQARKYTTAEKLIPELSELLNSNGIDLNQADKFGKLDEDAQKTILSIIQKNGTIENAEFQSIKKLSEERADEAREYKKQLDSATKEIEDKEQTIRLLEQKISSIQQNDKPSNTEQDKDDMVKFAMLAKEKAEKEKAKMEAQVEKLKQQQKEKEQRQTSISDSELKRINSIAKLEQSLTLLENNFDILKNNKSVIKNDAELKIRVEILKDRLVDLIDNL
;
A
#
# COMPACT_ATOMS: atom_id res chain seq x y z
N MET A 1 15.79 54.19 6.82
CA MET A 1 14.75 54.08 5.77
C MET A 1 13.42 53.81 6.45
N ALA A 2 12.48 54.76 6.39
CA ALA A 2 11.18 54.65 7.05
C ALA A 2 10.23 53.74 6.24
N LYS A 3 9.57 52.80 6.91
CA LYS A 3 8.51 51.95 6.33
C LYS A 3 7.35 52.83 5.88
N LYS A 4 7.08 52.90 4.58
CA LYS A 4 5.83 53.48 4.05
C LYS A 4 4.69 52.50 4.34
N SER A 5 3.75 52.90 5.19
CA SER A 5 2.45 52.25 5.30
C SER A 5 1.56 52.72 4.15
N PHE A 6 0.97 51.78 3.43
CA PHE A 6 -0.10 52.07 2.48
C PHE A 6 -1.41 52.17 3.26
N SER A 7 -1.94 53.38 3.45
CA SER A 7 -3.35 53.57 3.82
C SER A 7 -4.22 53.59 2.56
N ALA A 8 -5.49 53.21 2.72
CA ALA A 8 -6.47 53.11 1.65
C ALA A 8 -6.53 54.40 0.80
N GLY A 9 -6.44 54.21 -0.52
CA GLY A 9 -6.33 55.29 -1.49
C GLY A 9 -7.56 56.20 -1.51
N THR A 10 -7.34 57.48 -1.24
CA THR A 10 -8.28 58.56 -1.58
C THR A 10 -8.00 58.99 -3.01
N THR A 11 -8.96 58.80 -3.90
CA THR A 11 -8.94 59.45 -5.23
C THR A 11 -9.86 60.68 -5.18
N LYS A 12 -9.68 61.61 -6.13
CA LYS A 12 -10.41 62.89 -6.23
C LYS A 12 -11.95 62.76 -6.34
N SER A 13 -12.50 61.55 -6.35
CA SER A 13 -13.93 61.25 -6.47
C SER A 13 -14.52 60.43 -5.31
N GLY A 14 -13.84 60.35 -4.16
CA GLY A 14 -14.41 59.80 -2.92
C GLY A 14 -13.61 58.65 -2.32
N VAL A 15 -13.86 58.39 -1.03
CA VAL A 15 -13.33 57.26 -0.27
C VAL A 15 -13.81 55.97 -0.93
N LEU A 16 -12.91 55.05 -1.26
CA LEU A 16 -13.29 53.69 -1.66
C LEU A 16 -13.97 53.03 -0.45
N ASN A 17 -15.31 52.99 -0.45
CA ASN A 17 -16.06 52.34 0.62
C ASN A 17 -15.72 50.84 0.65
N ASN A 18 -15.49 50.30 1.86
CA ASN A 18 -15.30 48.87 2.11
C ASN A 18 -16.53 48.01 1.76
N ASP A 19 -17.68 48.64 1.46
CA ASP A 19 -18.97 48.01 1.15
C ASP A 19 -18.92 47.00 0.00
N GLY A 20 -18.06 47.23 -1.01
CA GLY A 20 -17.86 46.29 -2.13
C GLY A 20 -17.17 44.99 -1.68
N GLY A 21 -16.21 45.11 -0.77
CA GLY A 21 -15.54 43.95 -0.16
C GLY A 21 -16.43 43.19 0.81
N GLU A 22 -17.29 43.89 1.56
CA GLU A 22 -18.28 43.27 2.45
C GLU A 22 -19.36 42.50 1.68
N LYS A 23 -19.93 43.09 0.63
CA LYS A 23 -20.89 42.39 -0.25
C LYS A 23 -20.29 41.15 -0.92
N LEU A 24 -19.02 41.21 -1.35
CA LEU A 24 -18.32 40.06 -1.90
C LEU A 24 -18.13 38.95 -0.87
N ARG A 25 -17.74 39.29 0.37
CA ARG A 25 -17.64 38.32 1.47
C ARG A 25 -19.01 37.73 1.82
N GLU A 26 -20.08 38.52 1.78
CA GLU A 26 -21.44 38.06 2.05
C GLU A 26 -21.95 37.10 0.97
N ILE A 27 -21.69 37.41 -0.31
CA ILE A 27 -22.01 36.51 -1.43
C ILE A 27 -21.21 35.21 -1.34
N GLN A 28 -19.91 35.29 -1.01
CA GLN A 28 -19.07 34.12 -0.80
C GLN A 28 -19.56 33.27 0.39
N ALA A 29 -19.94 33.90 1.49
CA ALA A 29 -20.50 33.23 2.66
C ALA A 29 -21.84 32.56 2.34
N LYS A 30 -22.74 33.23 1.62
CA LYS A 30 -24.02 32.65 1.18
C LYS A 30 -23.84 31.46 0.23
N ALA A 31 -22.85 31.52 -0.66
CA ALA A 31 -22.51 30.40 -1.54
C ALA A 31 -21.85 29.23 -0.80
N GLN A 32 -21.05 29.50 0.23
CA GLN A 32 -20.35 28.49 1.02
C GLN A 32 -21.24 27.83 2.10
N TYR A 33 -22.21 28.58 2.63
CA TYR A 33 -23.14 28.19 3.68
C TYR A 33 -24.59 28.30 3.18
N ASN A 34 -24.89 27.58 2.10
CA ASN A 34 -26.22 27.53 1.51
C ASN A 34 -27.15 26.64 2.36
N PHE A 35 -27.72 27.21 3.41
CA PHE A 35 -28.65 26.50 4.29
C PHE A 35 -30.09 26.56 3.77
N LYS A 36 -30.76 25.41 3.73
CA LYS A 36 -32.17 25.27 3.36
C LYS A 36 -32.90 24.36 4.34
N TYR A 37 -34.20 24.57 4.50
CA TYR A 37 -35.08 23.62 5.17
C TYR A 37 -35.71 22.72 4.11
N ILE A 38 -35.51 21.41 4.23
CA ILE A 38 -35.86 20.43 3.20
C ILE A 38 -36.84 19.41 3.78
N PRO A 39 -37.99 19.14 3.13
CA PRO A 39 -38.90 18.07 3.55
C PRO A 39 -38.21 16.71 3.59
N LYS A 40 -38.54 15.85 4.58
CA LYS A 40 -37.88 14.54 4.75
C LYS A 40 -38.02 13.65 3.51
N GLU A 41 -39.12 13.80 2.77
CA GLU A 41 -39.46 13.04 1.56
C GLU A 41 -38.59 13.43 0.35
N LYS A 42 -37.94 14.59 0.38
CA LYS A 42 -37.01 15.03 -0.68
C LYS A 42 -35.57 14.64 -0.41
N ILE A 43 -35.26 14.13 0.77
CA ILE A 43 -33.92 13.70 1.15
C ILE A 43 -33.82 12.19 0.91
N ILE A 44 -32.70 11.72 0.37
CA ILE A 44 -32.43 10.30 0.15
C ILE A 44 -31.09 9.90 0.82
N PRO A 45 -31.02 8.67 1.38
CA PRO A 45 -29.78 8.11 1.91
C PRO A 45 -28.71 8.01 0.82
N ASN A 46 -27.44 8.07 1.21
CA ASN A 46 -26.35 7.83 0.26
C ASN A 46 -25.96 6.35 0.25
N PRO A 47 -26.10 5.64 -0.89
CA PRO A 47 -25.72 4.23 -0.96
C PRO A 47 -24.23 3.99 -0.66
N LYS A 48 -23.36 5.00 -0.86
CA LYS A 48 -21.93 4.91 -0.53
C LYS A 48 -21.63 4.87 0.98
N ASN A 49 -22.64 5.03 1.83
CA ASN A 49 -22.48 5.04 3.29
C ASN A 49 -22.66 3.66 3.95
N GLU A 50 -22.85 2.59 3.16
CA GLU A 50 -23.20 1.24 3.64
C GLU A 50 -22.19 0.66 4.64
N GLN A 51 -20.90 0.97 4.50
CA GLN A 51 -19.84 0.44 5.37
C GLN A 51 -19.94 0.94 6.82
N TYR A 52 -20.69 2.02 7.06
CA TYR A 52 -20.76 2.66 8.37
C TYR A 52 -22.00 2.21 9.15
N SER A 53 -21.78 1.64 10.34
CA SER A 53 -22.87 1.21 11.24
C SER A 53 -23.90 2.31 11.50
N GLN A 54 -25.17 1.92 11.55
CA GLN A 54 -26.30 2.78 11.92
C GLN A 54 -26.82 2.43 13.32
N ASP A 55 -25.94 2.18 14.29
CA ASP A 55 -26.36 1.88 15.66
C ASP A 55 -26.92 3.11 16.39
N GLY A 56 -27.73 2.87 17.43
CA GLY A 56 -28.19 3.90 18.37
C GLY A 56 -29.16 4.93 17.78
N ILE A 57 -29.88 4.59 16.71
CA ILE A 57 -30.84 5.50 16.06
C ILE A 57 -31.98 5.90 17.00
N GLU A 58 -32.54 4.97 17.76
CA GLU A 58 -33.67 5.27 18.66
C GLU A 58 -33.26 6.27 19.76
N ALA A 59 -32.11 6.07 20.39
CA ALA A 59 -31.58 7.00 21.37
C ALA A 59 -31.30 8.39 20.76
N LEU A 60 -30.84 8.44 19.51
CA LEU A 60 -30.63 9.68 18.77
C LEU A 60 -31.96 10.37 18.42
N LYS A 61 -33.00 9.62 18.05
CA LYS A 61 -34.35 10.13 17.83
C LYS A 61 -34.88 10.79 19.08
N GLU A 62 -34.88 10.09 20.22
CA GLU A 62 -35.30 10.64 21.51
C GLU A 62 -34.51 11.91 21.88
N SER A 63 -33.20 11.89 21.64
CA SER A 63 -32.36 13.08 21.86
C SER A 63 -32.77 14.27 21.00
N ILE A 64 -33.08 14.05 19.71
CA ILE A 64 -33.53 15.09 18.79
C ILE A 64 -34.91 15.62 19.21
N LEU A 65 -35.83 14.76 19.65
CA LEU A 65 -37.16 15.18 20.12
C LEU A 65 -37.08 16.11 21.34
N VAL A 66 -36.13 15.85 22.25
CA VAL A 66 -35.98 16.64 23.48
C VAL A 66 -35.12 17.88 23.27
N ASN A 67 -34.03 17.77 22.49
CA ASN A 67 -32.99 18.80 22.41
C ASN A 67 -32.93 19.53 21.06
N GLY A 68 -33.72 19.10 20.08
CA GLY A 68 -33.62 19.54 18.70
C GLY A 68 -32.38 19.00 17.97
N LEU A 69 -32.28 19.32 16.68
CA LEU A 69 -31.16 18.91 15.83
C LEU A 69 -29.95 19.83 16.04
N ARG A 70 -28.94 19.36 16.78
CA ARG A 70 -27.74 20.16 17.12
C ARG A 70 -26.78 20.39 15.95
N HIS A 71 -26.75 19.45 15.00
CA HIS A 71 -25.91 19.53 13.80
C HIS A 71 -26.79 19.37 12.57
N ASN A 72 -26.66 20.27 11.61
CA ASN A 72 -27.42 20.22 10.35
C ASN A 72 -26.96 19.04 9.47
N LEU A 73 -27.87 18.53 8.64
CA LEU A 73 -27.50 17.57 7.60
C LEU A 73 -26.68 18.28 6.51
N SER A 74 -25.87 17.53 5.76
CA SER A 74 -25.25 18.04 4.53
C SER A 74 -25.71 17.18 3.36
N VAL A 75 -26.12 17.82 2.26
CA VAL A 75 -26.73 17.17 1.10
C VAL A 75 -26.22 17.73 -0.22
N LEU A 76 -26.21 16.90 -1.26
CA LEU A 76 -26.09 17.31 -2.66
C LEU A 76 -27.45 17.37 -3.31
N TYR A 77 -27.73 18.46 -4.04
CA TYR A 77 -28.95 18.59 -4.83
C TYR A 77 -28.77 17.95 -6.21
N ASP A 78 -29.71 17.09 -6.59
CA ASP A 78 -29.80 16.49 -7.91
C ASP A 78 -30.89 17.20 -8.72
N ALA A 79 -30.47 17.93 -9.77
CA ALA A 79 -31.36 18.71 -10.61
C ALA A 79 -32.25 17.86 -11.52
N GLU A 80 -31.87 16.60 -11.81
CA GLU A 80 -32.66 15.72 -12.68
C GLU A 80 -33.84 15.12 -11.91
N THR A 81 -33.62 14.76 -10.66
CA THR A 81 -34.63 14.09 -9.81
C THR A 81 -35.35 15.05 -8.86
N ASP A 82 -34.87 16.28 -8.69
CA ASP A 82 -35.30 17.24 -7.67
C ASP A 82 -35.20 16.69 -6.22
N LEU A 83 -34.25 15.79 -5.99
CA LEU A 83 -33.97 15.16 -4.70
C LEU A 83 -32.63 15.63 -4.13
N TYR A 84 -32.45 15.39 -2.84
CA TYR A 84 -31.27 15.77 -2.07
C TYR A 84 -30.61 14.51 -1.50
N ARG A 85 -29.41 14.17 -1.97
CA ARG A 85 -28.65 13.00 -1.50
C ARG A 85 -27.79 13.38 -0.30
N LEU A 86 -27.79 12.55 0.73
CA LEU A 86 -26.98 12.80 1.93
C LEU A 86 -25.47 12.73 1.68
N ILE A 87 -24.73 13.57 2.39
CA ILE A 87 -23.26 13.53 2.50
C ILE A 87 -22.86 13.39 3.97
N SER A 88 -23.59 14.06 4.86
CA SER A 88 -23.39 13.95 6.30
C SER A 88 -24.72 13.95 7.04
N GLY A 89 -24.79 13.14 8.09
CA GLY A 89 -25.94 13.08 8.99
C GLY A 89 -26.91 11.93 8.72
N GLU A 90 -26.48 10.85 8.08
CA GLU A 90 -27.29 9.65 7.82
C GLU A 90 -28.05 9.15 9.06
N ARG A 91 -27.35 8.95 10.19
CA ARG A 91 -27.98 8.53 11.46
C ARG A 91 -29.04 9.52 11.96
N ARG A 92 -28.78 10.82 11.81
CA ARG A 92 -29.74 11.89 12.18
C ARG A 92 -30.96 11.84 11.26
N TYR A 93 -30.75 11.64 9.96
CA TYR A 93 -31.84 11.50 9.00
C TYR A 93 -32.70 10.26 9.28
N HIS A 94 -32.09 9.09 9.53
CA HIS A 94 -32.83 7.89 9.91
C HIS A 94 -33.62 8.06 11.21
N ALA A 95 -33.03 8.71 12.22
CA ALA A 95 -33.72 9.04 13.47
C ALA A 95 -34.95 9.94 13.23
N ILE A 96 -34.82 10.93 12.35
CA ILE A 96 -35.95 11.80 11.94
C ILE A 96 -37.01 11.01 11.16
N CYS A 97 -36.61 10.06 10.32
CA CYS A 97 -37.54 9.22 9.56
C CYS A 97 -38.35 8.26 10.45
N GLN A 98 -37.83 7.88 11.62
CA GLN A 98 -38.53 7.07 12.61
C GLN A 98 -39.50 7.87 13.50
N MET A 99 -39.55 9.19 13.36
CA MET A 99 -40.53 10.03 14.04
C MET A 99 -41.93 9.82 13.45
N THR A 100 -42.94 9.88 14.31
CA THR A 100 -44.33 10.02 13.88
C THR A 100 -44.52 11.34 13.14
N ASP A 101 -45.56 11.44 12.31
CA ASP A 101 -45.86 12.67 11.57
C ASP A 101 -46.11 13.88 12.47
N LYS A 102 -46.65 13.65 13.67
CA LYS A 102 -46.85 14.72 14.65
C LYS A 102 -45.50 15.21 15.18
N GLU A 103 -44.65 14.30 15.66
CA GLU A 103 -43.32 14.63 16.17
C GLU A 103 -42.47 15.35 15.13
N TYR A 104 -42.49 14.88 13.87
CA TYR A 104 -41.77 15.50 12.77
C TYR A 104 -42.24 16.94 12.53
N ARG A 105 -43.55 17.18 12.44
CA ARG A 105 -44.10 18.53 12.20
C ARG A 105 -43.84 19.48 13.36
N ASP A 106 -43.88 18.97 14.59
CA ASP A 106 -43.63 19.75 15.80
C ASP A 106 -42.15 20.17 15.88
N ASN A 107 -41.22 19.29 15.50
CA ASN A 107 -39.77 19.56 15.55
C ASN A 107 -39.22 20.26 14.31
N PHE A 108 -39.80 20.01 13.14
CA PHE A 108 -39.30 20.48 11.84
C PHE A 108 -40.44 21.11 11.00
N PRO A 109 -41.14 22.16 11.50
CA PRO A 109 -42.32 22.71 10.84
C PRO A 109 -42.05 23.29 9.44
N ALA A 110 -40.80 23.72 9.18
CA ALA A 110 -40.36 24.24 7.88
C ALA A 110 -39.56 23.22 7.05
N GLY A 111 -39.39 21.99 7.55
CA GLY A 111 -38.47 20.98 7.01
C GLY A 111 -37.18 20.86 7.82
N ILE A 112 -36.32 19.91 7.43
CA ILE A 112 -35.06 19.58 8.11
C ILE A 112 -33.98 20.59 7.67
N PRO A 113 -33.26 21.25 8.60
CA PRO A 113 -32.20 22.17 8.24
C PRO A 113 -31.00 21.41 7.66
N CYS A 114 -30.66 21.74 6.42
CA CYS A 114 -29.59 21.11 5.64
C CYS A 114 -28.66 22.17 5.07
N LYS A 115 -27.34 21.91 5.09
CA LYS A 115 -26.36 22.59 4.26
C LYS A 115 -26.40 21.93 2.88
N VAL A 116 -26.71 22.70 1.85
CA VAL A 116 -26.64 22.24 0.47
C VAL A 116 -25.23 22.48 -0.04
N GLU A 117 -24.48 21.40 -0.31
CA GLU A 117 -23.16 21.49 -0.91
C GLU A 117 -23.23 21.99 -2.36
N LYS A 118 -22.10 22.38 -2.92
CA LYS A 118 -22.06 22.92 -4.28
C LYS A 118 -22.46 21.85 -5.31
N SER A 119 -23.15 22.26 -6.36
CA SER A 119 -23.69 21.36 -7.38
C SER A 119 -22.64 20.79 -8.35
N ASP A 120 -21.41 21.32 -8.35
CA ASP A 120 -20.30 20.90 -9.21
C ASP A 120 -19.40 19.81 -8.57
N VAL A 121 -19.83 19.24 -7.44
CA VAL A 121 -19.13 18.12 -6.79
C VAL A 121 -19.29 16.86 -7.65
N ASN A 122 -18.17 16.34 -8.14
CA ASN A 122 -18.16 15.08 -8.88
C ASN A 122 -18.29 13.86 -7.94
N ALA A 123 -18.54 12.69 -8.50
CA ALA A 123 -18.76 11.46 -7.73
C ALA A 123 -17.56 11.03 -6.85
N ILE A 124 -16.33 11.40 -7.21
CA ILE A 124 -15.12 11.09 -6.42
C ILE A 124 -15.07 12.02 -5.20
N ASP A 125 -15.22 13.32 -5.43
CA ASP A 125 -15.20 14.33 -4.36
C ASP A 125 -16.36 14.14 -3.38
N GLU A 126 -17.54 13.76 -3.87
CA GLU A 126 -18.70 13.36 -3.06
C GLU A 126 -18.31 12.27 -2.04
N GLU A 127 -17.59 11.25 -2.50
CA GLU A 127 -17.25 10.10 -1.67
C GLU A 127 -16.13 10.41 -0.68
N ILE A 128 -15.14 11.19 -1.09
CA ILE A 128 -14.10 11.71 -0.18
C ILE A 128 -14.74 12.54 0.94
N MET A 129 -15.70 13.42 0.61
CA MET A 129 -16.44 14.20 1.59
C MET A 129 -17.24 13.33 2.56
N LEU A 130 -17.88 12.27 2.05
CA LEU A 130 -18.64 11.31 2.86
C LEU A 130 -17.73 10.55 3.84
N ILE A 131 -16.57 10.07 3.38
CA ILE A 131 -15.60 9.38 4.24
C ILE A 131 -15.11 10.34 5.33
N SER A 132 -14.74 11.57 4.97
CA SER A 132 -14.33 12.59 5.93
C SER A 132 -15.37 12.85 7.01
N ALA A 133 -16.62 13.05 6.59
CA ALA A 133 -17.71 13.41 7.49
C ALA A 133 -18.02 12.29 8.49
N ASN A 134 -17.82 11.03 8.09
CA ASN A 134 -17.95 9.89 9.00
C ASN A 134 -16.74 9.76 9.93
N HIS A 135 -15.52 9.94 9.40
CA HIS A 135 -14.29 9.86 10.19
C HIS A 135 -14.26 10.88 11.34
N ASP A 136 -14.67 12.12 11.09
CA ASP A 136 -14.61 13.21 12.08
C ASP A 136 -15.50 13.01 13.31
N VAL A 137 -16.56 12.20 13.19
CA VAL A 137 -17.60 12.08 14.21
C VAL A 137 -17.58 10.71 14.90
N ARG A 138 -16.97 9.69 14.29
CA ARG A 138 -17.05 8.31 14.75
C ARG A 138 -15.74 7.84 15.35
N GLU A 139 -15.83 7.10 16.45
CA GLU A 139 -14.75 6.21 16.84
C GLU A 139 -14.73 5.03 15.86
N SER A 140 -13.89 5.12 14.84
CA SER A 140 -13.78 4.07 13.82
C SER A 140 -12.96 2.90 14.34
N SER A 141 -13.51 1.69 14.17
CA SER A 141 -12.82 0.43 14.46
C SER A 141 -11.58 0.28 13.58
N MET A 142 -10.72 -0.69 13.90
CA MET A 142 -9.51 -0.89 13.11
C MET A 142 -9.87 -1.23 11.65
N GLU A 143 -10.87 -2.09 11.46
CA GLU A 143 -11.38 -2.48 10.16
C GLU A 143 -11.93 -1.28 9.36
N VAL A 144 -12.76 -0.43 9.99
CA VAL A 144 -13.34 0.75 9.32
C VAL A 144 -12.23 1.71 8.90
N LYS A 145 -11.26 2.01 9.77
CA LYS A 145 -10.12 2.90 9.42
C LYS A 145 -9.31 2.36 8.24
N ARG A 146 -9.09 1.04 8.17
CA ARG A 146 -8.39 0.42 7.04
C ARG A 146 -9.18 0.58 5.75
N TRP A 147 -10.47 0.29 5.81
CA TRP A 147 -11.35 0.49 4.67
C TRP A 147 -11.36 1.95 4.21
N GLU A 148 -11.42 2.92 5.12
CA GLU A 148 -11.36 4.36 4.79
C GLU A 148 -10.07 4.70 4.04
N VAL A 149 -8.92 4.23 4.52
CA VAL A 149 -7.63 4.44 3.84
C VAL A 149 -7.58 3.76 2.48
N SER A 150 -8.03 2.51 2.39
CA SER A 150 -8.05 1.72 1.15
C SER A 150 -8.94 2.39 0.11
N ARG A 151 -10.13 2.84 0.52
CA ARG A 151 -11.06 3.53 -0.37
C ARG A 151 -10.55 4.90 -0.80
N LEU A 152 -9.96 5.69 0.11
CA LEU A 152 -9.32 6.95 -0.25
C LEU A 152 -8.12 6.76 -1.18
N LEU A 153 -7.36 5.67 -1.04
CA LEU A 153 -6.26 5.34 -1.95
C LEU A 153 -6.78 5.20 -3.39
N GLU A 154 -7.82 4.41 -3.61
CA GLU A 154 -8.45 4.23 -4.94
C GLU A 154 -8.96 5.56 -5.51
N LEU A 155 -9.66 6.36 -4.70
CA LEU A 155 -10.21 7.65 -5.11
C LEU A 155 -9.11 8.64 -5.50
N TYR A 156 -8.04 8.71 -4.71
CA TYR A 156 -6.91 9.60 -4.98
C TYR A 156 -6.00 9.10 -6.12
N GLU A 157 -5.90 7.80 -6.36
CA GLU A 157 -5.27 7.27 -7.57
C GLU A 157 -5.99 7.76 -8.84
N ALA A 158 -7.33 7.74 -8.84
CA ALA A 158 -8.11 8.28 -9.94
C ALA A 158 -7.89 9.80 -10.13
N LYS A 159 -7.79 10.58 -9.04
CA LYS A 159 -7.45 12.02 -9.12
C LYS A 159 -6.02 12.26 -9.60
N LYS A 160 -5.07 11.40 -9.22
CA LYS A 160 -3.68 11.48 -9.67
C LYS A 160 -3.56 11.19 -11.17
N LEU A 161 -4.32 10.23 -11.70
CA LEU A 161 -4.36 9.95 -13.15
C LEU A 161 -4.89 11.15 -13.95
N LYS A 162 -5.80 11.93 -13.38
CA LYS A 162 -6.29 13.20 -13.97
C LYS A 162 -5.33 14.38 -13.79
N GLY A 163 -4.23 14.21 -13.05
CA GLY A 163 -3.26 15.26 -12.75
C GLY A 163 -3.72 16.27 -11.70
N GLU A 164 -4.80 15.98 -10.97
CA GLU A 164 -5.37 16.90 -9.96
C GLU A 164 -4.54 16.92 -8.67
N ILE A 165 -3.86 15.82 -8.36
CA ILE A 165 -3.01 15.70 -7.16
C ILE A 165 -1.64 15.08 -7.51
N LYS A 166 -0.67 15.25 -6.60
CA LYS A 166 0.68 14.69 -6.76
C LYS A 166 0.98 13.55 -5.78
N ASN A 167 0.68 13.75 -4.49
CA ASN A 167 0.99 12.79 -3.43
C ASN A 167 -0.28 12.25 -2.77
N ILE A 168 -0.63 11.00 -3.07
CA ILE A 168 -1.83 10.34 -2.55
C ILE A 168 -1.80 10.22 -1.02
N HIS A 169 -0.67 9.78 -0.45
CA HIS A 169 -0.59 9.55 1.00
C HIS A 169 -0.69 10.85 1.81
N ALA A 170 -0.25 11.98 1.24
CA ALA A 170 -0.42 13.28 1.86
C ALA A 170 -1.90 13.68 1.91
N GLU A 171 -2.65 13.44 0.83
CA GLU A 171 -4.09 13.72 0.81
C GLU A 171 -4.88 12.82 1.78
N ILE A 172 -4.56 11.52 1.84
CA ILE A 172 -5.14 10.60 2.82
C ILE A 172 -4.84 11.07 4.26
N ALA A 173 -3.59 11.44 4.52
CA ALA A 173 -3.16 11.94 5.83
C ALA A 173 -3.95 13.18 6.27
N ASN A 174 -4.13 14.13 5.36
CA ASN A 174 -4.94 15.32 5.60
C ASN A 174 -6.40 14.97 5.85
N GLN A 175 -6.98 14.08 5.03
CA GLN A 175 -8.40 13.74 5.07
C GLN A 175 -8.80 13.02 6.37
N LEU A 176 -7.93 12.14 6.87
CA LEU A 176 -8.19 11.34 8.07
C LEU A 176 -7.46 11.90 9.31
N ASN A 177 -6.86 13.08 9.21
CA ASN A 177 -6.08 13.69 10.29
C ASN A 177 -5.05 12.72 10.94
N ILE A 178 -4.35 11.95 10.10
CA ILE A 178 -3.27 11.02 10.50
C ILE A 178 -1.94 11.45 9.91
N SER A 179 -0.83 10.88 10.40
CA SER A 179 0.46 11.12 9.75
C SER A 179 0.55 10.44 8.38
N GLU A 180 1.29 11.02 7.42
CA GLU A 180 1.60 10.36 6.14
C GLU A 180 2.27 8.99 6.36
N ARG A 181 3.05 8.85 7.44
CA ARG A 181 3.62 7.57 7.86
C ARG A 181 2.55 6.55 8.20
N GLN A 182 1.50 6.93 8.93
CA GLN A 182 0.38 6.04 9.25
C GLN A 182 -0.42 5.68 8.00
N ALA A 183 -0.70 6.65 7.13
CA ALA A 183 -1.37 6.38 5.86
C ALA A 183 -0.62 5.29 5.06
N ARG A 184 0.72 5.40 4.96
CA ARG A 184 1.55 4.38 4.33
C ARG A 184 1.49 3.02 5.04
N LYS A 185 1.49 2.99 6.37
CA LYS A 185 1.38 1.72 7.12
C LYS A 185 0.07 1.00 6.82
N TYR A 186 -1.04 1.73 6.77
CA TYR A 186 -2.34 1.17 6.39
C TYR A 186 -2.33 0.64 4.96
N THR A 187 -1.77 1.39 4.01
CA THR A 187 -1.61 0.90 2.63
C THR A 187 -0.73 -0.36 2.54
N THR A 188 0.35 -0.45 3.32
CA THR A 188 1.16 -1.68 3.39
C THR A 188 0.37 -2.85 3.98
N ALA A 189 -0.46 -2.60 4.99
CA ALA A 189 -1.27 -3.62 5.66
C ALA A 189 -2.33 -4.24 4.73
N GLU A 190 -2.72 -3.59 3.63
CA GLU A 190 -3.59 -4.19 2.61
C GLU A 190 -2.96 -5.40 1.92
N LYS A 191 -1.63 -5.56 1.99
CA LYS A 191 -0.89 -6.71 1.44
C LYS A 191 -0.85 -7.91 2.38
N LEU A 192 -1.48 -7.81 3.54
CA LEU A 192 -1.57 -8.92 4.48
C LEU A 192 -2.45 -10.03 3.91
N ILE A 193 -2.06 -11.28 4.14
CA ILE A 193 -2.96 -12.42 3.95
C ILE A 193 -4.23 -12.25 4.81
N PRO A 194 -5.37 -12.83 4.39
CA PRO A 194 -6.66 -12.63 5.07
C PRO A 194 -6.61 -12.89 6.57
N GLU A 195 -5.92 -13.95 7.01
CA GLU A 195 -5.84 -14.34 8.41
C GLU A 195 -5.02 -13.34 9.26
N LEU A 196 -3.95 -12.77 8.70
CA LEU A 196 -3.21 -11.68 9.36
C LEU A 196 -4.01 -10.37 9.36
N SER A 197 -4.80 -10.12 8.31
CA SER A 197 -5.74 -9.00 8.27
C SER A 197 -6.81 -9.12 9.36
N GLU A 198 -7.36 -10.31 9.58
CA GLU A 198 -8.31 -10.58 10.68
C GLU A 198 -7.66 -10.40 12.06
N LEU A 199 -6.41 -10.85 12.23
CA LEU A 199 -5.65 -10.60 13.45
C LEU A 199 -5.44 -9.10 13.70
N LEU A 200 -5.21 -8.30 12.66
CA LEU A 200 -5.12 -6.85 12.81
C LEU A 200 -6.47 -6.24 13.22
N ASN A 201 -7.56 -6.68 12.59
CA ASN A 201 -8.91 -6.17 12.88
C ASN A 201 -9.37 -6.53 14.30
N SER A 202 -8.97 -7.70 14.81
CA SER A 202 -9.26 -8.20 16.17
C SER A 202 -8.24 -7.74 17.22
N ASN A 203 -7.28 -6.89 16.86
CA ASN A 203 -6.18 -6.41 17.71
C ASN A 203 -5.23 -7.52 18.22
N GLY A 204 -5.16 -8.67 17.55
CA GLY A 204 -4.15 -9.70 17.78
C GLY A 204 -2.74 -9.32 17.32
N ILE A 205 -2.64 -8.39 16.35
CA ILE A 205 -1.38 -7.73 15.96
C ILE A 205 -1.59 -6.22 15.85
N ASP A 206 -0.53 -5.44 16.07
CA ASP A 206 -0.59 -3.98 15.91
C ASP A 206 -0.29 -3.52 14.47
N LEU A 207 -0.56 -2.24 14.18
CA LEU A 207 -0.29 -1.66 12.86
C LEU A 207 1.21 -1.66 12.49
N ASN A 208 2.12 -1.70 13.47
CA ASN A 208 3.55 -1.75 13.19
C ASN A 208 3.98 -3.14 12.73
N GLN A 209 3.43 -4.19 13.34
CA GLN A 209 3.58 -5.57 12.93
C GLN A 209 2.95 -5.77 11.56
N ALA A 210 1.74 -5.27 11.33
CA ALA A 210 1.10 -5.30 10.02
C ALA A 210 1.97 -4.63 8.92
N ASP A 211 2.53 -3.46 9.18
CA ASP A 211 3.45 -2.77 8.24
C ASP A 211 4.75 -3.53 8.03
N LYS A 212 5.20 -4.36 8.97
CA LYS A 212 6.36 -5.24 8.78
C LYS A 212 6.00 -6.46 7.95
N PHE A 213 4.90 -7.12 8.29
CA PHE A 213 4.47 -8.39 7.67
C PHE A 213 3.99 -8.18 6.24
N GLY A 214 3.25 -7.10 5.96
CA GLY A 214 2.76 -6.77 4.61
C GLY A 214 3.86 -6.39 3.61
N LYS A 215 5.12 -6.28 4.04
CA LYS A 215 6.29 -6.12 3.14
C LYS A 215 6.89 -7.45 2.69
N LEU A 216 6.48 -8.56 3.31
CA LEU A 216 6.97 -9.89 3.00
C LEU A 216 6.05 -10.58 1.99
N ASP A 217 6.59 -11.59 1.30
CA ASP A 217 5.80 -12.47 0.45
C ASP A 217 4.79 -13.31 1.26
N GLU A 218 3.86 -13.93 0.54
CA GLU A 218 2.75 -14.67 1.13
C GLU A 218 3.22 -15.86 1.99
N ASP A 219 4.30 -16.55 1.60
CA ASP A 219 4.80 -17.72 2.33
C ASP A 219 5.45 -17.31 3.66
N ALA A 220 6.21 -16.22 3.63
CA ALA A 220 6.77 -15.62 4.84
C ALA A 220 5.66 -15.16 5.80
N GLN A 221 4.58 -14.57 5.27
CA GLN A 221 3.41 -14.19 6.07
C GLN A 221 2.71 -15.42 6.68
N LYS A 222 2.53 -16.52 5.93
CA LYS A 222 2.00 -17.79 6.46
C LYS A 222 2.87 -18.37 7.57
N THR A 223 4.19 -18.23 7.45
CA THR A 223 5.14 -18.65 8.50
C THR A 223 4.88 -17.89 9.80
N ILE A 224 4.76 -16.57 9.69
CA ILE A 224 4.50 -15.68 10.82
C ILE A 224 3.16 -16.03 11.47
N LEU A 225 2.12 -16.25 10.66
CA LEU A 225 0.81 -16.68 11.13
C LEU A 225 0.90 -17.99 11.93
N SER A 226 1.62 -18.99 11.43
CA SER A 226 1.78 -20.28 12.12
C SER A 226 2.46 -20.14 13.49
N ILE A 227 3.47 -19.27 13.60
CA ILE A 227 4.13 -18.98 14.87
C ILE A 227 3.18 -18.27 15.83
N ILE A 228 2.46 -17.25 15.37
CA ILE A 228 1.47 -16.53 16.18
C ILE A 228 0.36 -17.48 16.66
N GLN A 229 -0.14 -18.38 15.80
CA GLN A 229 -1.16 -19.36 16.19
C GLN A 229 -0.65 -20.37 17.25
N LYS A 230 0.64 -20.75 17.19
CA LYS A 230 1.24 -21.69 18.16
C LYS A 230 1.62 -21.02 19.48
N ASN A 231 2.16 -19.80 19.44
CA ASN A 231 2.80 -19.14 20.58
C ASN A 231 2.01 -17.92 21.10
N GLY A 232 0.96 -17.49 20.40
CA GLY A 232 0.20 -16.26 20.68
C GLY A 232 0.86 -14.97 20.20
N THR A 233 2.17 -14.97 19.95
CA THR A 233 2.94 -13.83 19.46
C THR A 233 4.15 -14.31 18.66
N ILE A 234 4.88 -13.37 18.05
CA ILE A 234 6.14 -13.61 17.36
C ILE A 234 7.24 -12.74 17.96
N GLU A 235 8.36 -13.36 18.31
CA GLU A 235 9.52 -12.64 18.80
C GLU A 235 10.26 -11.91 17.67
N ASN A 236 10.96 -10.82 18.00
CA ASN A 236 11.68 -10.06 16.98
C ASN A 236 12.76 -10.91 16.29
N ALA A 237 13.44 -11.82 17.01
CA ALA A 237 14.45 -12.70 16.43
C ALA A 237 13.84 -13.68 15.41
N GLU A 238 12.70 -14.29 15.74
CA GLU A 238 11.93 -15.15 14.82
C GLU A 238 11.53 -14.37 13.56
N PHE A 239 11.02 -13.15 13.74
CA PHE A 239 10.69 -12.26 12.62
C PHE A 239 11.92 -11.93 11.74
N GLN A 240 13.07 -11.60 12.32
CA GLN A 240 14.28 -11.31 11.54
C GLN A 240 14.76 -12.54 10.75
N SER A 241 14.73 -13.71 11.37
CA SER A 241 15.07 -14.97 10.71
C SER A 241 14.15 -15.26 9.50
N ILE A 242 12.83 -15.05 9.64
CA ILE A 242 11.86 -15.22 8.54
C ILE A 242 12.08 -14.18 7.46
N LYS A 243 12.27 -12.91 7.85
CA LYS A 243 12.54 -11.81 6.93
C LYS A 243 13.77 -12.10 6.06
N LYS A 244 14.86 -12.55 6.68
CA LYS A 244 16.09 -12.89 5.96
C LYS A 244 15.86 -14.02 4.97
N LEU A 245 15.15 -15.07 5.37
CA LEU A 245 14.82 -16.18 4.48
C LEU A 245 13.95 -15.75 3.28
N SER A 246 12.98 -14.84 3.52
CA SER A 246 12.15 -14.23 2.47
C SER A 246 12.99 -13.38 1.49
N GLU A 247 13.91 -12.56 2.02
CA GLU A 247 14.83 -11.76 1.22
C GLU A 247 15.75 -12.62 0.36
N GLU A 248 16.35 -13.68 0.93
CA GLU A 248 17.20 -14.64 0.21
C GLU A 248 16.43 -15.32 -0.93
N ARG A 249 15.19 -15.77 -0.70
CA ARG A 249 14.35 -16.36 -1.74
C ARG A 249 14.01 -15.36 -2.85
N ALA A 250 13.71 -14.11 -2.48
CA ALA A 250 13.40 -13.08 -3.45
C ALA A 250 14.61 -12.72 -4.32
N ASP A 251 15.81 -12.69 -3.74
CA ASP A 251 17.05 -12.44 -4.47
C ASP A 251 17.42 -13.63 -5.37
N GLU A 252 17.28 -14.87 -4.91
CA GLU A 252 17.42 -16.08 -5.75
C GLU A 252 16.47 -16.03 -6.96
N ALA A 253 15.20 -15.67 -6.74
CA ALA A 253 14.21 -15.55 -7.80
C ALA A 253 14.56 -14.45 -8.81
N ARG A 254 15.11 -13.32 -8.36
CA ARG A 254 15.58 -12.23 -9.24
C ARG A 254 16.78 -12.65 -10.08
N GLU A 255 17.77 -13.30 -9.46
CA GLU A 255 18.95 -13.80 -10.18
C GLU A 255 18.53 -14.81 -11.25
N TYR A 256 17.65 -15.73 -10.87
CA TYR A 256 17.12 -16.72 -11.78
C TYR A 256 16.35 -16.07 -12.94
N LYS A 257 15.45 -15.11 -12.66
CA LYS A 257 14.74 -14.35 -13.70
C LYS A 257 15.72 -13.67 -14.66
N LYS A 258 16.78 -13.06 -14.14
CA LYS A 258 17.83 -12.42 -14.96
C LYS A 258 18.56 -13.42 -15.85
N GLN A 259 18.86 -14.62 -15.35
CA GLN A 259 19.47 -15.69 -16.16
C GLN A 259 18.53 -16.12 -17.28
N LEU A 260 17.23 -16.26 -16.99
CA LEU A 260 16.21 -16.65 -17.96
C LEU A 260 16.03 -15.57 -19.04
N ASP A 261 15.96 -14.30 -18.66
CA ASP A 261 15.87 -13.18 -19.59
C ASP A 261 17.11 -13.10 -20.51
N SER A 262 18.31 -13.30 -19.96
CA SER A 262 19.56 -13.33 -20.73
C SER A 262 19.59 -14.49 -21.72
N ALA A 263 19.24 -15.70 -21.28
CA ALA A 263 19.24 -16.88 -22.12
C ALA A 263 18.18 -16.79 -23.22
N THR A 264 17.01 -16.20 -22.92
CA THR A 264 15.96 -15.96 -23.91
C THR A 264 16.43 -14.98 -24.99
N LYS A 265 17.13 -13.93 -24.60
CA LYS A 265 17.72 -12.97 -25.55
C LYS A 265 18.79 -13.60 -26.44
N GLU A 266 19.66 -14.45 -25.89
CA GLU A 266 20.66 -15.19 -26.70
C GLU A 266 20.00 -16.10 -27.74
N ILE A 267 18.89 -16.75 -27.37
CA ILE A 267 18.10 -17.56 -28.32
C ILE A 267 17.54 -16.66 -29.43
N GLU A 268 16.96 -15.50 -29.09
CA GLU A 268 16.45 -14.54 -30.09
C GLU A 268 17.54 -14.05 -31.04
N ASP A 269 18.75 -13.73 -30.54
CA ASP A 269 19.89 -13.31 -31.36
C ASP A 269 20.35 -14.43 -32.31
N LYS A 270 20.33 -15.69 -31.83
CA LYS A 270 20.62 -16.87 -32.67
C LYS A 270 19.55 -17.10 -33.72
N GLU A 271 18.27 -16.89 -33.40
CA GLU A 271 17.19 -16.95 -34.40
C GLU A 271 17.38 -15.91 -35.50
N GLN A 272 17.73 -14.67 -35.15
CA GLN A 272 18.01 -13.63 -36.12
C GLN A 272 19.19 -14.03 -37.03
N THR A 273 20.25 -14.61 -36.45
CA THR A 273 21.40 -15.12 -37.22
C THR A 273 21.00 -16.21 -38.20
N ILE A 274 20.17 -17.17 -37.77
CA ILE A 274 19.65 -18.25 -38.63
C ILE A 274 18.83 -17.66 -39.78
N ARG A 275 17.93 -16.70 -39.50
CA ARG A 275 17.13 -16.02 -40.54
C ARG A 275 17.99 -15.30 -41.58
N LEU A 276 19.05 -14.62 -41.14
CA LEU A 276 20.00 -13.95 -42.06
C LEU A 276 20.75 -14.96 -42.93
N LEU A 277 21.16 -16.10 -42.38
CA LEU A 277 21.78 -17.18 -43.14
C LEU A 277 20.82 -17.79 -44.16
N GLU A 278 19.54 -17.97 -43.82
CA GLU A 278 18.50 -18.44 -44.76
C GLU A 278 18.29 -17.47 -45.93
N GLN A 279 18.23 -16.17 -45.65
CA GLN A 279 18.14 -15.15 -46.69
C GLN A 279 19.38 -15.16 -47.59
N LYS A 280 20.57 -15.36 -47.02
CA LYS A 280 21.82 -15.44 -47.78
C LYS A 280 21.89 -16.69 -48.66
N ILE A 281 21.47 -17.84 -48.15
CA ILE A 281 21.37 -19.08 -48.92
C ILE A 281 20.39 -18.90 -50.10
N SER A 282 19.20 -18.36 -49.83
CA SER A 282 18.18 -18.12 -50.85
C SER A 282 18.66 -17.16 -51.95
N SER A 283 19.37 -16.09 -51.58
CA SER A 283 19.90 -15.11 -52.54
C SER A 283 21.10 -15.62 -53.35
N ILE A 284 21.90 -16.55 -52.84
CA ILE A 284 22.94 -17.23 -53.62
C ILE A 284 22.29 -18.20 -54.62
N GLN A 285 21.25 -18.93 -54.20
CA GLN A 285 20.52 -19.88 -55.05
C GLN A 285 19.72 -19.21 -56.18
N GLN A 286 19.24 -17.98 -55.98
CA GLN A 286 18.47 -17.24 -56.99
C GLN A 286 19.33 -16.38 -57.95
N ASN A 287 20.64 -16.21 -57.71
CA ASN A 287 21.51 -15.35 -58.53
C ASN A 287 22.16 -16.10 -59.71
N ASP A 288 21.59 -15.96 -60.91
CA ASP A 288 22.12 -16.43 -62.21
C ASP A 288 23.19 -15.51 -62.83
N LYS A 289 24.02 -14.82 -62.02
CA LYS A 289 25.09 -14.00 -62.61
C LYS A 289 26.26 -14.86 -63.13
N PRO A 290 26.80 -14.58 -64.33
CA PRO A 290 27.72 -15.45 -65.09
C PRO A 290 29.21 -15.25 -64.74
N SER A 291 29.54 -14.72 -63.56
CA SER A 291 30.93 -14.37 -63.22
C SER A 291 31.68 -15.41 -62.38
N ASN A 292 30.96 -16.36 -61.75
CA ASN A 292 31.54 -17.39 -60.89
C ASN A 292 31.16 -18.76 -61.43
N THR A 293 32.11 -19.69 -61.47
CA THR A 293 31.93 -21.10 -61.84
C THR A 293 30.81 -21.72 -60.98
N GLU A 294 29.96 -22.59 -61.56
CA GLU A 294 28.86 -23.28 -60.81
C GLU A 294 29.38 -23.93 -59.51
N GLN A 295 30.61 -24.45 -59.57
CA GLN A 295 31.30 -25.10 -58.45
C GLN A 295 31.57 -24.13 -57.27
N ASP A 296 31.87 -22.85 -57.53
CA ASP A 296 32.08 -21.83 -56.49
C ASP A 296 30.77 -21.44 -55.80
N LYS A 297 29.65 -21.46 -56.54
CA LYS A 297 28.31 -21.19 -55.97
C LYS A 297 27.89 -22.34 -55.06
N ASP A 298 28.10 -23.59 -55.49
CA ASP A 298 27.79 -24.78 -54.70
C ASP A 298 28.61 -24.84 -53.41
N ASP A 299 29.90 -24.52 -53.46
CA ASP A 299 30.76 -24.49 -52.28
C ASP A 299 30.35 -23.38 -51.29
N MET A 300 29.95 -22.19 -51.79
CA MET A 300 29.40 -21.12 -50.95
C MET A 300 28.08 -21.49 -50.28
N VAL A 301 27.16 -22.15 -51.01
CA VAL A 301 25.89 -22.63 -50.44
C VAL A 301 26.14 -23.71 -49.39
N LYS A 302 27.04 -24.66 -49.66
CA LYS A 302 27.44 -25.70 -48.69
C LYS A 302 27.98 -25.08 -47.41
N PHE A 303 28.86 -24.08 -47.52
CA PHE A 303 29.44 -23.41 -46.36
C PHE A 303 28.38 -22.66 -45.53
N ALA A 304 27.48 -21.92 -46.19
CA ALA A 304 26.40 -21.19 -45.52
C ALA A 304 25.39 -22.15 -44.85
N MET A 305 25.11 -23.29 -45.47
CA MET A 305 24.24 -24.33 -44.94
C MET A 305 24.85 -25.02 -43.71
N LEU A 306 26.16 -25.34 -43.74
CA LEU A 306 26.88 -25.85 -42.57
C LEU A 306 26.89 -24.84 -41.40
N ALA A 307 27.07 -23.55 -41.70
CA ALA A 307 27.00 -22.48 -40.70
C ALA A 307 25.59 -22.37 -40.08
N LYS A 308 24.55 -22.51 -40.90
CA LYS A 308 23.14 -22.54 -40.46
C LYS A 308 22.87 -23.75 -39.56
N GLU A 309 23.23 -24.96 -40.00
CA GLU A 309 23.01 -26.19 -39.23
C GLU A 309 23.75 -26.14 -37.87
N LYS A 310 24.95 -25.54 -37.84
CA LYS A 310 25.68 -25.30 -36.59
C LYS A 310 24.92 -24.33 -35.67
N ALA A 311 24.39 -23.24 -36.21
CA ALA A 311 23.62 -22.26 -35.44
C ALA A 311 22.30 -22.85 -34.92
N GLU A 312 21.59 -23.66 -35.72
CA GLU A 312 20.38 -24.40 -35.31
C GLU A 312 20.68 -25.39 -34.18
N LYS A 313 21.78 -26.14 -34.25
CA LYS A 313 22.21 -27.04 -33.17
C LYS A 313 22.58 -26.31 -31.89
N GLU A 314 23.25 -25.16 -31.99
CA GLU A 314 23.55 -24.32 -30.81
C GLU A 314 22.28 -23.76 -30.18
N LYS A 315 21.33 -23.27 -31.00
CA LYS A 315 20.03 -22.77 -30.55
C LYS A 315 19.23 -23.85 -29.81
N ALA A 316 19.12 -25.05 -30.40
CA ALA A 316 18.37 -26.16 -29.78
C ALA A 316 18.95 -26.57 -28.41
N LYS A 317 20.28 -26.49 -28.24
CA LYS A 317 20.93 -26.71 -26.94
C LYS A 317 20.57 -25.63 -25.93
N MET A 318 20.55 -24.36 -26.34
CA MET A 318 20.16 -23.24 -25.48
C MET A 318 18.68 -23.34 -25.07
N GLU A 319 17.77 -23.67 -26.01
CA GLU A 319 16.35 -23.90 -25.71
C GLU A 319 16.15 -25.02 -24.69
N ALA A 320 16.85 -26.16 -24.86
CA ALA A 320 16.79 -27.26 -23.91
C ALA A 320 17.31 -26.86 -22.51
N GLN A 321 18.33 -26.00 -22.44
CA GLN A 321 18.85 -25.48 -21.18
C GLN A 321 17.85 -24.55 -20.50
N VAL A 322 17.19 -23.65 -21.23
CA VAL A 322 16.14 -22.76 -20.71
C VAL A 322 14.95 -23.57 -20.18
N GLU A 323 14.52 -24.60 -20.91
CA GLU A 323 13.41 -25.45 -20.46
C GLU A 323 13.76 -26.21 -19.18
N LYS A 324 14.99 -26.72 -19.08
CA LYS A 324 15.48 -27.37 -17.86
C LYS A 324 15.52 -26.40 -16.67
N LEU A 325 15.97 -25.17 -16.89
CA LEU A 325 15.95 -24.13 -15.86
C LEU A 325 14.51 -23.89 -15.39
N LYS A 326 13.55 -23.67 -16.32
CA LYS A 326 12.13 -23.43 -16.00
C LYS A 326 11.53 -24.55 -15.16
N GLN A 327 11.83 -25.80 -15.52
CA GLN A 327 11.38 -26.96 -14.77
C GLN A 327 11.95 -26.98 -13.34
N GLN A 328 13.24 -26.68 -13.16
CA GLN A 328 13.86 -26.58 -11.84
C GLN A 328 13.23 -25.48 -10.96
N GLN A 329 12.88 -24.34 -11.56
CA GLN A 329 12.20 -23.26 -10.85
C GLN A 329 10.83 -23.71 -10.35
N LYS A 330 10.02 -24.32 -11.24
CA LYS A 330 8.69 -24.79 -10.90
C LYS A 330 8.71 -25.83 -9.77
N GLU A 331 9.69 -26.73 -9.79
CA GLU A 331 9.89 -27.71 -8.72
C GLU A 331 10.32 -27.06 -7.39
N LYS A 332 11.14 -26.01 -7.42
CA LYS A 332 11.51 -25.25 -6.21
C LYS A 332 10.31 -24.50 -5.63
N GLU A 333 9.54 -23.81 -6.46
CA GLU A 333 8.33 -23.08 -6.04
C GLU A 333 7.30 -24.03 -5.43
N GLN A 334 7.06 -25.19 -6.05
CA GLN A 334 6.15 -26.22 -5.51
C GLN A 334 6.60 -26.80 -4.17
N ARG A 335 7.91 -26.86 -3.91
CA ARG A 335 8.42 -27.32 -2.60
C ARG A 335 8.30 -26.25 -1.51
N GLN A 336 8.19 -24.98 -1.87
CA GLN A 336 8.11 -23.86 -0.93
C GLN A 336 6.69 -23.57 -0.42
N THR A 337 5.64 -24.14 -1.04
CA THR A 337 4.24 -23.84 -0.69
C THR A 337 3.79 -24.31 0.70
N SER A 338 4.61 -25.09 1.43
CA SER A 338 4.32 -25.49 2.81
C SER A 338 5.61 -25.60 3.62
N ILE A 339 5.73 -24.79 4.65
CA ILE A 339 6.85 -24.88 5.60
C ILE A 339 6.61 -26.07 6.53
N SER A 340 7.60 -26.95 6.62
CA SER A 340 7.52 -28.12 7.48
C SER A 340 7.69 -27.73 8.95
N ASP A 341 7.17 -28.58 9.85
CA ASP A 341 7.47 -28.43 11.28
C ASP A 341 8.98 -28.50 11.59
N SER A 342 9.78 -29.16 10.75
CA SER A 342 11.23 -29.18 10.88
C SER A 342 11.87 -27.82 10.54
N GLU A 343 11.38 -27.12 9.51
CA GLU A 343 11.82 -25.78 9.17
C GLU A 343 11.42 -24.76 10.23
N LEU A 344 10.21 -24.86 10.80
CA LEU A 344 9.80 -24.02 11.93
C LEU A 344 10.72 -24.21 13.15
N LYS A 345 11.05 -25.46 13.49
CA LYS A 345 12.02 -25.77 14.56
C LYS A 345 13.41 -25.20 14.27
N ARG A 346 13.85 -25.26 13.00
CA ARG A 346 15.11 -24.64 12.56
C ARG A 346 15.07 -23.12 12.76
N ILE A 347 14.01 -22.44 12.33
CA ILE A 347 13.83 -20.99 12.48
C ILE A 347 13.90 -20.59 13.96
N ASN A 348 13.16 -21.28 14.83
CA ASN A 348 13.17 -21.00 16.27
C ASN A 348 14.55 -21.25 16.90
N SER A 349 15.29 -22.24 16.40
CA SER A 349 16.64 -22.53 16.91
C SER A 349 17.64 -21.47 16.47
N ILE A 350 17.57 -21.00 15.22
CA ILE A 350 18.38 -19.91 14.69
C ILE A 350 18.09 -18.62 15.48
N ALA A 351 16.81 -18.28 15.68
CA ALA A 351 16.40 -17.10 16.43
C ALA A 351 17.00 -17.08 17.86
N LYS A 352 16.97 -18.22 18.56
CA LYS A 352 17.57 -18.36 19.90
C LYS A 352 19.10 -18.20 19.89
N LEU A 353 19.77 -18.70 18.86
CA LEU A 353 21.21 -18.54 18.69
C LEU A 353 21.57 -17.07 18.39
N GLU A 354 20.83 -16.40 17.50
CA GLU A 354 21.02 -14.98 17.19
C GLU A 354 20.85 -14.10 18.43
N GLN A 355 19.82 -14.37 19.25
CA GLN A 355 19.61 -13.66 20.51
C GLN A 355 20.76 -13.88 21.49
N SER A 356 21.24 -15.13 21.61
CA SER A 356 22.36 -15.49 22.49
C SER A 356 23.66 -14.82 22.04
N LEU A 357 23.92 -14.76 20.74
CA LEU A 357 25.08 -14.06 20.15
C LEU A 357 25.00 -12.55 20.40
N THR A 358 23.84 -11.94 20.17
CA THR A 358 23.64 -10.49 20.42
C THR A 358 23.89 -10.15 21.90
N LEU A 359 23.44 -10.99 22.82
CA LEU A 359 23.72 -10.81 24.24
C LEU A 359 25.22 -10.93 24.55
N LEU A 360 25.90 -11.90 23.93
CA LEU A 360 27.35 -12.06 24.08
C LEU A 360 28.13 -10.84 23.56
N GLU A 361 27.74 -10.30 22.40
CA GLU A 361 28.34 -9.08 21.82
C GLU A 361 28.19 -7.88 22.75
N ASN A 362 26.98 -7.63 23.26
CA ASN A 362 26.73 -6.54 24.22
C ASN A 362 27.54 -6.71 25.51
N ASN A 363 27.61 -7.94 26.03
CA ASN A 363 28.42 -8.25 27.22
C ASN A 363 29.91 -8.05 26.95
N PHE A 364 30.38 -8.39 25.75
CA PHE A 364 31.75 -8.14 25.33
C PHE A 364 32.09 -6.65 25.31
N ASP A 365 31.18 -5.80 24.81
CA ASP A 365 31.36 -4.35 24.84
C ASP A 365 31.43 -3.80 26.27
N ILE A 366 30.65 -4.34 27.21
CA ILE A 366 30.75 -3.99 28.63
C ILE A 366 32.15 -4.34 29.17
N LEU A 367 32.66 -5.54 28.88
CA LEU A 367 34.00 -5.96 29.30
C LEU A 367 35.09 -5.04 28.70
N LYS A 368 34.98 -4.75 27.40
CA LYS A 368 35.90 -3.88 26.67
C LYS A 368 35.97 -2.47 27.26
N ASN A 369 34.82 -1.90 27.63
CA ASN A 369 34.73 -0.57 28.22
C ASN A 369 35.29 -0.51 29.66
N ASN A 370 35.27 -1.63 30.39
CA ASN A 370 35.77 -1.74 31.77
C ASN A 370 37.19 -2.33 31.87
N LYS A 371 37.98 -2.26 30.79
CA LYS A 371 39.32 -2.86 30.71
C LYS A 371 40.28 -2.45 31.84
N SER A 372 40.18 -1.23 32.38
CA SER A 372 41.06 -0.76 33.46
C SER A 372 40.73 -1.42 34.79
N VAL A 373 39.44 -1.59 35.10
CA VAL A 373 38.95 -2.29 36.29
C VAL A 373 39.39 -3.75 36.24
N ILE A 374 39.18 -4.41 35.09
CA ILE A 374 39.56 -5.82 34.88
C ILE A 374 41.08 -6.01 35.01
N LYS A 375 41.89 -5.06 34.53
CA LYS A 375 43.36 -5.17 34.64
C LYS A 375 43.87 -5.06 36.08
N ASN A 376 43.18 -4.31 36.93
CA ASN A 376 43.59 -4.01 38.29
C ASN A 376 43.01 -5.00 39.33
N ASP A 377 42.01 -5.79 38.94
CA ASP A 377 41.43 -6.85 39.77
C ASP A 377 41.91 -8.23 39.30
N ALA A 378 42.64 -8.94 40.16
CA ALA A 378 43.24 -10.23 39.81
C ALA A 378 42.19 -11.32 39.54
N GLU A 379 41.06 -11.31 40.24
CA GLU A 379 40.01 -12.32 40.10
C GLU A 379 39.25 -12.13 38.78
N LEU A 380 38.89 -10.89 38.46
CA LEU A 380 38.24 -10.56 37.18
C LEU A 380 39.15 -10.88 35.99
N LYS A 381 40.46 -10.62 36.11
CA LYS A 381 41.44 -10.96 35.06
C LYS A 381 41.46 -12.47 34.79
N ILE A 382 41.54 -13.31 35.83
CA ILE A 382 41.53 -14.78 35.68
C ILE A 382 40.23 -15.25 35.02
N ARG A 383 39.08 -14.70 35.43
CA ARG A 383 37.78 -15.06 34.85
C ARG A 383 37.70 -14.73 33.35
N VAL A 384 38.25 -13.60 32.92
CA VAL A 384 38.30 -13.22 31.50
C VAL A 384 39.23 -14.14 30.70
N GLU A 385 40.35 -14.56 31.28
CA GLU A 385 41.28 -15.50 30.64
C GLU A 385 40.65 -16.88 30.44
N ILE A 386 39.93 -17.40 31.46
CA ILE A 386 39.14 -18.64 31.34
C ILE A 386 38.05 -18.52 30.26
N LEU A 387 37.37 -17.37 30.20
CA LEU A 387 36.34 -17.13 29.17
C LEU A 387 36.94 -17.12 27.76
N LYS A 388 38.12 -16.52 27.58
CA LYS A 388 38.86 -16.54 26.31
C LYS A 388 39.14 -17.99 25.89
N ASP A 389 39.69 -18.81 26.77
CA ASP A 389 40.06 -20.19 26.43
C ASP A 389 38.83 -21.02 26.06
N ARG A 390 37.71 -20.86 26.77
CA ARG A 390 36.42 -21.50 26.43
C ARG A 390 35.91 -21.05 25.06
N LEU A 391 36.11 -19.78 24.70
CA LEU A 391 35.64 -19.25 23.43
C LEU A 391 36.52 -19.72 22.26
N VAL A 392 37.84 -19.84 22.48
CA VAL A 392 38.77 -20.46 21.52
C VAL A 392 38.39 -21.93 21.30
N ASP A 393 38.20 -22.70 22.37
CA ASP A 393 37.78 -24.10 22.29
C ASP A 393 36.44 -24.25 21.53
N LEU A 394 35.47 -23.37 21.79
CA LEU A 394 34.22 -23.36 21.02
C LEU A 394 34.47 -23.15 19.52
N ILE A 395 35.29 -22.15 19.16
CA ILE A 395 35.58 -21.81 17.75
C ILE A 395 36.32 -22.94 17.05
N ASP A 396 37.26 -23.59 17.72
CA ASP A 396 38.04 -24.69 17.16
C ASP A 396 37.19 -25.95 16.90
N ASN A 397 36.00 -26.04 17.52
CA ASN A 397 35.05 -27.15 17.39
C ASN A 397 33.81 -26.82 16.52
N LEU A 398 33.73 -25.63 15.91
CA LEU A 398 32.71 -25.24 14.92
C LEU A 398 33.18 -25.58 13.50
#